data_AF-A0A1F5BDD1-F1
#
_entry.id   AF-A0A1F5BDD1-F1
#
_cell.length_a   1.000
_cell.length_b   1.000
_cell.length_c   1.000
_cell.angle_alpha   90.00
_cell.angle_beta   90.00
_cell.angle_gamma   90.00
#
_symmetry.space_group_name_H-M   'P 1'
#
loop_
_entity.id
_entity.type
_entity.pdbx_description
1 polymer ?
#
loop_
_entity_poly.entity_id
_entity_poly.type
_entity_poly.pdbx_seq_one_letter_code
_entity_poly.pdbx_strand_id
1 'polypeptide(L)'
;MNEPVCRHKWAMADIRDGYLVTEGCFHCLNRISFFSDEPVPPIESYHEGAHFWNYLGSAQATKFDLRCETCGQVVALKELMALMLCVRCDPECGVFKAAELEGGERVWVYVALCADTSHASRNCVPEAGIRALNEYYQGGQGEPRRIKVVPCRLRRSVDSCQGIVLADVGLTELY
;
A
#
# COMPACT_ATOMS: atom_id res chain seq x y z
N MET A 1 -5.05 -15.61 -33.56
CA MET A 1 -3.60 -15.54 -33.28
C MET A 1 -3.48 -15.24 -31.80
N ASN A 2 -3.02 -16.19 -30.99
CA ASN A 2 -2.77 -15.93 -29.57
C ASN A 2 -1.47 -15.14 -29.49
N GLU A 3 -1.55 -13.88 -29.06
CA GLU A 3 -0.35 -13.16 -28.63
C GLU A 3 0.31 -13.94 -27.49
N PRO A 4 1.65 -14.06 -27.48
CA PRO A 4 2.33 -14.70 -26.37
C PRO A 4 2.02 -13.92 -25.09
N VAL A 5 1.48 -14.60 -24.08
CA VAL A 5 1.26 -14.01 -22.76
C VAL A 5 2.61 -13.56 -22.21
N CYS A 6 2.76 -12.25 -22.02
CA CYS A 6 4.01 -11.69 -21.50
C CYS A 6 4.26 -12.22 -20.08
N ARG A 7 5.46 -12.75 -19.83
CA ARG A 7 5.95 -12.97 -18.47
C ARG A 7 6.54 -11.65 -17.99
N HIS A 8 5.73 -10.87 -17.29
CA HIS A 8 6.12 -9.51 -16.93
C HIS A 8 7.35 -9.49 -16.03
N LYS A 9 8.36 -8.71 -16.43
CA LYS A 9 9.44 -8.25 -15.57
C LYS A 9 9.16 -6.81 -15.19
N TRP A 10 8.61 -6.58 -14.01
CA TRP A 10 8.21 -5.25 -13.55
C TRP A 10 9.41 -4.47 -12.99
N ALA A 11 9.47 -3.18 -13.31
CA ALA A 11 10.33 -2.20 -12.68
C ALA A 11 9.45 -1.04 -12.16
N MET A 12 9.87 -0.42 -11.06
CA MET A 12 9.22 0.81 -10.60
C MET A 12 9.47 1.93 -11.63
N ALA A 13 8.43 2.72 -11.89
CA ALA A 13 8.45 3.87 -12.77
C ALA A 13 7.75 5.05 -12.09
N ASP A 14 8.01 6.27 -12.55
CA ASP A 14 7.31 7.48 -12.11
C ASP A 14 7.31 7.63 -10.57
N ILE A 15 8.48 7.34 -9.98
CA ILE A 15 8.74 7.31 -8.53
C ILE A 15 8.66 8.73 -7.97
N ARG A 16 7.93 8.88 -6.87
CA ARG A 16 7.74 10.13 -6.14
C ARG A 16 7.83 9.86 -4.65
N ASP A 17 8.77 10.53 -4.00
CA ASP A 17 8.89 10.51 -2.54
C ASP A 17 8.03 11.61 -1.93
N GLY A 18 7.54 11.36 -0.73
CA GLY A 18 6.64 12.27 -0.04
C GLY A 18 6.13 11.68 1.26
N TYR A 19 4.87 11.96 1.58
CA TYR A 19 4.26 11.59 2.84
C TYR A 19 2.89 10.96 2.63
N LEU A 20 2.66 9.83 3.31
CA LEU A 20 1.31 9.38 3.61
C LEU A 20 0.79 10.22 4.77
N VAL A 21 -0.20 11.06 4.52
CA VAL A 21 -0.90 11.86 5.53
C VAL A 21 -2.19 11.14 5.89
N THR A 22 -2.53 11.10 7.18
CA THR A 22 -3.79 10.55 7.68
C THR A 22 -4.56 11.62 8.43
N GLU A 23 -5.84 11.71 8.14
CA GLU A 23 -6.77 12.66 8.74
C GLU A 23 -7.97 11.94 9.35
N GLY A 24 -8.56 12.58 10.34
CA GLY A 24 -9.74 12.08 11.04
C GLY A 24 -10.78 13.16 11.20
N CYS A 25 -12.05 12.75 11.05
CA CYS A 25 -13.17 13.59 11.39
C CYS A 25 -13.63 13.29 12.83
N PHE A 26 -13.51 14.26 13.74
CA PHE A 26 -13.94 14.05 15.14
C PHE A 26 -15.46 13.87 15.28
N HIS A 27 -16.24 14.36 14.32
CA HIS A 27 -17.70 14.25 14.38
C HIS A 27 -18.20 12.83 14.08
N CYS A 28 -17.69 12.20 13.00
CA CYS A 28 -18.15 10.88 12.55
C CYS A 28 -17.12 9.76 12.73
N LEU A 29 -15.94 10.07 13.26
CA LEU A 29 -14.80 9.17 13.44
C LEU A 29 -14.27 8.54 12.14
N ASN A 30 -14.68 9.04 10.97
CA ASN A 30 -14.10 8.60 9.70
C ASN A 30 -12.60 8.93 9.65
N ARG A 31 -11.90 8.13 8.87
CA ARG A 31 -10.46 8.25 8.60
C ARG A 31 -10.25 8.32 7.10
N ILE A 32 -9.37 9.19 6.66
CA ILE A 32 -8.91 9.24 5.28
C ILE A 32 -7.39 9.34 5.28
N SER A 33 -6.79 8.93 4.18
CA SER A 33 -5.37 9.14 3.93
C SER A 33 -5.18 9.70 2.53
N PHE A 34 -4.10 10.45 2.34
CA PHE A 34 -3.68 10.89 1.02
C PHE A 34 -2.16 10.94 0.97
N PHE A 35 -1.64 11.01 -0.26
CA PHE A 35 -0.22 11.22 -0.47
C PHE A 35 0.04 12.68 -0.78
N SER A 36 1.03 13.27 -0.11
CA SER A 36 1.53 14.61 -0.39
C SER A 36 2.99 14.51 -0.84
N ASP A 37 3.31 15.14 -1.97
CA ASP A 37 4.68 15.32 -2.48
C ASP A 37 5.31 16.65 -2.01
N GLU A 38 4.69 17.30 -1.01
CA GLU A 38 5.24 18.52 -0.42
C GLU A 38 6.49 18.22 0.42
N PRO A 39 7.42 19.19 0.55
CA PRO A 39 8.65 19.02 1.35
C PRO A 39 8.40 18.71 2.83
N VAL A 40 7.22 19.08 3.34
CA VAL A 40 6.74 18.79 4.69
C VAL A 40 5.30 18.29 4.59
N PRO A 41 4.87 17.35 5.45
CA PRO A 41 3.48 16.89 5.43
C PRO A 41 2.56 18.06 5.77
N PRO A 42 1.48 18.30 5.00
CA PRO A 42 0.49 19.31 5.35
C PRO A 42 -0.15 18.95 6.69
N ILE A 43 -0.18 19.92 7.61
CA ILE A 43 -0.79 19.81 8.93
C ILE A 43 -1.86 20.90 9.01
N GLU A 44 -3.06 20.56 8.55
CA GLU A 44 -4.17 21.49 8.48
C GLU A 44 -5.43 20.92 9.13
N SER A 45 -6.40 21.79 9.37
CA SER A 45 -7.74 21.41 9.79
C SER A 45 -8.75 22.20 8.98
N TYR A 46 -9.72 21.52 8.39
CA TYR A 46 -10.65 22.14 7.46
C TYR A 46 -12.04 21.50 7.54
N HIS A 47 -13.01 22.21 6.98
CA HIS A 47 -14.37 21.72 6.85
C HIS A 47 -14.64 21.27 5.42
N GLU A 48 -15.25 20.10 5.28
CA GLU A 48 -15.75 19.59 4.02
C GLU A 48 -17.18 19.08 4.24
N GLY A 49 -18.17 19.87 3.80
CA GLY A 49 -19.58 19.58 4.10
C GLY A 49 -19.82 19.49 5.61
N ALA A 50 -20.26 18.32 6.08
CA ALA A 50 -20.51 18.04 7.49
C ALA A 50 -19.27 17.51 8.25
N HIS A 51 -18.15 17.29 7.56
CA HIS A 51 -16.94 16.75 8.16
C HIS A 51 -15.99 17.88 8.59
N PHE A 52 -15.41 17.73 9.78
CA PHE A 52 -14.31 18.55 10.26
C PHE A 52 -13.04 17.69 10.32
N TRP A 53 -12.23 17.78 9.27
CA TRP A 53 -11.02 16.99 9.08
C TRP A 53 -9.86 17.59 9.86
N ASN A 54 -9.12 16.75 10.57
CA ASN A 54 -7.96 17.13 11.35
C ASN A 54 -6.83 16.16 11.09
N TYR A 55 -5.61 16.69 10.99
CA TYR A 55 -4.39 15.89 10.92
C TYR A 55 -4.27 14.94 12.11
N LEU A 56 -4.02 13.65 11.83
CA LEU A 56 -3.77 12.62 12.84
C LEU A 56 -2.33 12.12 12.84
N GLY A 57 -1.64 12.23 11.71
CA GLY A 57 -0.27 11.75 11.59
C GLY A 57 0.18 11.65 10.14
N SER A 58 1.48 11.50 9.97
CA SER A 58 2.10 11.25 8.67
C SER A 58 3.27 10.28 8.80
N ALA A 59 3.60 9.63 7.70
CA ALA A 59 4.79 8.82 7.54
C ALA A 59 5.41 9.10 6.18
N GLN A 60 6.74 9.08 6.09
CA GLN A 60 7.42 9.11 4.79
C GLN A 60 6.94 7.94 3.95
N ALA A 61 6.71 8.20 2.66
CA ALA A 61 6.17 7.22 1.72
C ALA A 61 6.72 7.47 0.32
N THR A 62 6.76 6.40 -0.48
CA THR A 62 7.05 6.49 -1.92
C THR A 62 5.83 6.02 -2.72
N LYS A 63 5.40 6.82 -3.70
CA LYS A 63 4.48 6.40 -4.76
C LYS A 63 5.24 6.10 -6.03
N PHE A 64 4.76 5.11 -6.76
CA PHE A 64 5.35 4.68 -8.03
C PHE A 64 4.28 3.96 -8.85
N ASP A 65 4.53 3.88 -10.15
CA ASP A 65 3.83 2.99 -11.07
C ASP A 65 4.73 1.80 -11.40
N LEU A 66 4.17 0.76 -12.03
CA LEU A 66 4.96 -0.38 -12.50
C LEU A 66 5.02 -0.39 -14.02
N ARG A 67 6.23 -0.48 -14.58
CA ARG A 67 6.46 -0.66 -16.01
C ARG A 67 7.10 -2.00 -16.28
N CYS A 68 6.53 -2.77 -17.20
CA CYS A 68 7.13 -4.02 -17.64
C CYS A 68 8.28 -3.72 -18.60
N GLU A 69 9.48 -4.18 -18.27
CA GLU A 69 10.67 -4.02 -19.12
C GLU A 69 10.61 -4.88 -20.40
N THR A 70 9.77 -5.92 -20.42
CA THR A 70 9.66 -6.87 -21.54
C THR A 70 8.67 -6.41 -22.62
N CYS A 71 7.48 -5.95 -22.23
CA CYS A 71 6.44 -5.53 -23.18
C CYS A 71 6.10 -4.04 -23.13
N GLY A 72 6.70 -3.27 -22.22
CA GLY A 72 6.43 -1.84 -22.06
C GLY A 72 5.10 -1.49 -21.40
N GLN A 73 4.28 -2.48 -21.02
CA GLN A 73 3.01 -2.24 -20.31
C GLN A 73 3.25 -1.44 -19.03
N VAL A 74 2.39 -0.44 -18.77
CA VAL A 74 2.38 0.35 -17.54
C VAL A 74 1.13 0.03 -16.74
N VAL A 75 1.30 -0.26 -15.45
CA VAL A 75 0.25 -0.36 -14.45
C VAL A 75 0.33 0.87 -13.58
N ALA A 76 -0.58 1.82 -13.82
CA ALA A 76 -0.71 3.00 -12.99
C ALA A 76 -1.34 2.63 -11.64
N LEU A 77 -0.68 2.97 -10.54
CA LEU A 77 -1.11 2.66 -9.17
C LEU A 77 -1.68 3.92 -8.49
N LYS A 78 -2.62 4.59 -9.16
CA LYS A 78 -3.15 5.88 -8.73
C LYS A 78 -3.77 5.82 -7.33
N GLU A 79 -4.51 4.75 -7.06
CA GLU A 79 -5.22 4.48 -5.82
C GLU A 79 -4.30 4.02 -4.68
N LEU A 80 -3.04 3.68 -4.98
CA LEU A 80 -2.04 3.34 -3.95
C LEU A 80 -1.52 4.63 -3.32
N MET A 81 -1.74 4.80 -2.02
CA MET A 81 -1.19 5.93 -1.25
C MET A 81 0.16 5.58 -0.65
N ALA A 82 0.32 4.35 -0.16
CA ALA A 82 1.57 3.83 0.34
C ALA A 82 1.52 2.30 0.48
N LEU A 83 2.69 1.68 0.60
CA LEU A 83 2.84 0.31 1.06
C LEU A 83 3.21 0.30 2.54
N MET A 84 2.62 -0.62 3.30
CA MET A 84 2.89 -0.77 4.73
C MET A 84 3.18 -2.22 5.08
N LEU A 85 4.34 -2.50 5.68
CA LEU A 85 4.67 -3.79 6.26
C LEU A 85 3.81 -4.06 7.49
N CYS A 86 3.08 -5.17 7.47
CA CYS A 86 2.34 -5.64 8.63
C CYS A 86 3.28 -6.27 9.65
N VAL A 87 3.22 -5.80 10.90
CA VAL A 87 4.02 -6.35 12.02
C VAL A 87 3.24 -7.36 12.87
N ARG A 88 2.15 -7.93 12.33
CA ARG A 88 1.38 -9.02 12.96
C ARG A 88 0.78 -8.67 14.34
N CYS A 89 0.30 -7.45 14.51
CA CYS A 89 -0.23 -6.95 15.79
C CYS A 89 -1.53 -7.63 16.27
N ASP A 90 -2.26 -8.35 15.41
CA ASP A 90 -3.55 -8.97 15.76
C ASP A 90 -3.76 -10.26 14.95
N PRO A 91 -3.83 -11.45 15.60
CA PRO A 91 -4.08 -12.73 14.96
C PRO A 91 -5.43 -12.83 14.21
N GLU A 92 -6.43 -12.04 14.62
CA GLU A 92 -7.75 -12.06 14.00
C GLU A 92 -7.85 -11.19 12.74
N CYS A 93 -6.84 -10.35 12.48
CA CYS A 93 -6.75 -9.48 11.31
C CYS A 93 -6.61 -10.30 10.01
N GLY A 94 -7.30 -9.87 8.95
CA GLY A 94 -7.23 -10.54 7.65
C GLY A 94 -5.82 -10.53 7.04
N VAL A 95 -5.03 -9.49 7.32
CA VAL A 95 -3.62 -9.41 6.89
C VAL A 95 -2.75 -10.45 7.60
N PHE A 96 -2.96 -10.65 8.91
CA PHE A 96 -2.27 -11.68 9.68
C PHE A 96 -2.60 -13.07 9.13
N LYS A 97 -3.89 -13.37 8.96
CA LYS A 97 -4.38 -14.64 8.41
C LYS A 97 -3.83 -14.90 7.01
N ALA A 98 -3.71 -13.87 6.17
CA ALA A 98 -3.09 -13.99 4.85
C ALA A 98 -1.60 -14.37 4.94
N ALA A 99 -0.85 -13.84 5.91
CA ALA A 99 0.54 -14.23 6.13
C ALA A 99 0.67 -15.70 6.54
N GLU A 100 -0.17 -16.16 7.45
CA GLU A 100 -0.17 -17.55 7.93
C GLU A 100 -0.49 -18.55 6.82
N LEU A 101 -1.46 -18.23 5.94
CA LEU A 101 -1.84 -19.11 4.82
C LEU A 101 -0.75 -19.26 3.75
N GLU A 102 0.08 -18.23 3.53
CA GLU A 102 1.11 -18.23 2.48
C GLU A 102 2.45 -18.84 2.94
N GLY A 103 2.73 -18.87 4.24
CA GLY A 103 3.98 -19.45 4.75
C GLY A 103 4.44 -18.98 6.12
N GLY A 104 3.55 -18.37 6.92
CA GLY A 104 3.87 -17.92 8.27
C GLY A 104 5.05 -16.95 8.27
N GLU A 105 5.99 -17.11 9.20
CA GLU A 105 7.13 -16.21 9.41
C GLU A 105 8.08 -16.07 8.20
N ARG A 106 7.97 -16.94 7.20
CA ARG A 106 8.78 -16.88 5.96
C ARG A 106 8.24 -15.90 4.92
N VAL A 107 7.09 -15.28 5.20
CA VAL A 107 6.42 -14.34 4.29
C VAL A 107 6.24 -12.99 4.98
N TRP A 108 6.67 -11.95 4.28
CA TRP A 108 6.33 -10.57 4.59
C TRP A 108 5.08 -10.15 3.86
N VAL A 109 4.23 -9.43 4.57
CA VAL A 109 2.98 -8.96 4.00
C VAL A 109 2.99 -7.44 3.96
N TYR A 110 3.07 -6.90 2.75
CA TYR A 110 2.78 -5.49 2.51
C TYR A 110 1.29 -5.29 2.27
N VAL A 111 0.78 -4.23 2.87
CA VAL A 111 -0.60 -3.78 2.68
C VAL A 111 -0.58 -2.59 1.74
N ALA A 112 -1.32 -2.70 0.63
CA ALA A 112 -1.53 -1.62 -0.31
C ALA A 112 -2.62 -0.66 0.22
N LEU A 113 -2.19 0.46 0.79
CA LEU A 113 -3.07 1.46 1.40
C LEU A 113 -3.72 2.32 0.31
N CYS A 114 -5.04 2.51 0.40
CA CYS A 114 -5.77 3.46 -0.44
C CYS A 114 -6.17 4.71 0.35
N ALA A 115 -6.70 5.71 -0.35
CA ALA A 115 -7.09 6.97 0.26
C ALA A 115 -8.31 6.83 1.20
N ASP A 116 -9.30 6.04 0.79
CA ASP A 116 -10.46 5.76 1.61
C ASP A 116 -10.19 4.60 2.57
N THR A 117 -9.82 4.94 3.80
CA THR A 117 -9.49 3.94 4.82
C THR A 117 -10.71 3.23 5.41
N SER A 118 -11.91 3.77 5.23
CA SER A 118 -13.17 3.12 5.59
C SER A 118 -13.61 2.09 4.54
N HIS A 119 -13.07 2.20 3.33
CA HIS A 119 -13.43 1.42 2.15
C HIS A 119 -14.89 1.56 1.70
N ALA A 120 -15.60 2.58 2.18
CA ALA A 120 -17.00 2.85 1.84
C ALA A 120 -17.19 3.17 0.35
N SER A 121 -16.24 3.92 -0.24
CA SER A 121 -16.22 4.27 -1.67
C SER A 121 -15.88 3.10 -2.58
N ARG A 122 -15.33 2.01 -2.03
CA ARG A 122 -14.78 0.85 -2.76
C ARG A 122 -13.67 1.19 -3.77
N ASN A 123 -13.11 2.39 -3.73
CA ASN A 123 -12.00 2.83 -4.58
C ASN A 123 -10.64 2.43 -3.98
N CYS A 124 -10.54 1.18 -3.53
CA CYS A 124 -9.27 0.59 -3.11
C CYS A 124 -8.37 0.32 -4.31
N VAL A 125 -7.10 0.02 -4.05
CA VAL A 125 -6.16 -0.43 -5.09
C VAL A 125 -6.79 -1.61 -5.87
N PRO A 126 -6.95 -1.50 -7.20
CA PRO A 126 -7.57 -2.54 -8.00
C PRO A 126 -6.81 -3.86 -7.93
N GLU A 127 -7.53 -4.98 -8.08
CA GLU A 127 -6.93 -6.33 -8.06
C GLU A 127 -5.82 -6.50 -9.13
N ALA A 128 -5.92 -5.80 -10.26
CA ALA A 128 -4.84 -5.78 -11.27
C ALA A 128 -3.54 -5.14 -10.74
N GLY A 129 -3.65 -4.04 -9.97
CA GLY A 129 -2.51 -3.42 -9.31
C GLY A 129 -1.93 -4.30 -8.22
N ILE A 130 -2.79 -4.95 -7.41
CA ILE A 130 -2.34 -5.94 -6.41
C ILE A 130 -1.59 -7.10 -7.07
N ARG A 131 -2.07 -7.63 -8.19
CA ARG A 131 -1.36 -8.69 -8.93
C ARG A 131 -0.01 -8.22 -9.44
N ALA A 132 0.07 -7.04 -10.09
CA ALA A 132 1.32 -6.50 -10.59
C ALA A 132 2.34 -6.26 -9.45
N LEU A 133 1.89 -5.76 -8.30
CA LEU A 133 2.72 -5.61 -7.10
C LEU A 133 3.22 -6.96 -6.59
N ASN A 134 2.36 -7.98 -6.54
CA ASN A 134 2.79 -9.32 -6.18
C ASN A 134 3.81 -9.88 -7.16
N GLU A 135 3.61 -9.73 -8.47
CA GLU A 135 4.58 -10.17 -9.49
C GLU A 135 5.92 -9.43 -9.38
N TYR A 136 5.88 -8.12 -9.08
CA TYR A 136 7.08 -7.31 -8.84
C TYR A 136 7.87 -7.80 -7.62
N TYR A 137 7.18 -8.07 -6.50
CA TYR A 137 7.81 -8.47 -5.24
C TYR A 137 8.12 -9.97 -5.13
N GLN A 138 7.60 -10.80 -6.03
CA GLN A 138 7.91 -12.23 -6.11
C GLN A 138 9.24 -12.51 -6.85
N GLY A 139 10.24 -11.62 -6.71
CA GLY A 139 11.58 -11.73 -7.32
C GLY A 139 12.21 -13.13 -7.23
N GLY A 140 13.11 -13.42 -8.18
CA GLY A 140 13.51 -14.77 -8.63
C GLY A 140 13.75 -15.85 -7.56
N GLN A 141 13.56 -17.11 -7.98
CA GLN A 141 13.73 -18.30 -7.12
C GLN A 141 15.07 -18.27 -6.35
N GLY A 142 15.00 -18.24 -5.02
CA GLY A 142 16.18 -18.38 -4.15
C GLY A 142 16.20 -17.48 -2.91
N GLU A 143 15.32 -16.47 -2.82
CA GLU A 143 15.34 -15.55 -1.68
C GLU A 143 14.72 -16.13 -0.40
N PRO A 144 15.31 -15.86 0.78
CA PRO A 144 14.91 -16.46 2.05
C PRO A 144 13.55 -15.99 2.57
N ARG A 145 13.07 -14.79 2.17
CA ARG A 145 11.76 -14.25 2.54
C ARG A 145 10.98 -13.84 1.30
N ARG A 146 9.73 -14.28 1.20
CA ARG A 146 8.83 -13.90 0.09
C ARG A 146 7.97 -12.73 0.52
N ILE A 147 7.73 -11.77 -0.37
CA ILE A 147 6.82 -10.65 -0.11
C ILE A 147 5.47 -10.93 -0.79
N LYS A 148 4.41 -10.82 -0.02
CA LYS A 148 3.01 -10.86 -0.46
C LYS A 148 2.43 -9.46 -0.33
N VAL A 149 1.78 -8.96 -1.38
CA VAL A 149 1.02 -7.71 -1.29
C VAL A 149 -0.47 -8.02 -1.19
N VAL A 150 -1.16 -7.39 -0.24
CA VAL A 150 -2.59 -7.57 0.00
C VAL A 150 -3.33 -6.23 0.00
N PRO A 151 -4.63 -6.20 -0.35
CA PRO A 151 -5.40 -4.97 -0.31
C PRO A 151 -5.66 -4.52 1.14
N CYS A 152 -5.71 -3.21 1.36
CA CYS A 152 -5.97 -2.60 2.67
C CYS A 152 -7.28 -3.03 3.34
N ARG A 153 -8.30 -3.45 2.58
CA ARG A 153 -9.56 -4.00 3.13
C ARG A 153 -9.40 -5.24 4.02
N LEU A 154 -8.24 -5.90 4.01
CA LEU A 154 -7.95 -7.00 4.93
C LEU A 154 -7.50 -6.53 6.32
N ARG A 155 -7.15 -5.25 6.47
CA ARG A 155 -6.83 -4.67 7.79
C ARG A 155 -8.07 -4.66 8.65
N ARG A 156 -7.87 -4.87 9.95
CA ARG A 156 -8.95 -4.78 10.93
C ARG A 156 -9.39 -3.33 11.16
N SER A 157 -8.43 -2.42 11.31
CA SER A 157 -8.70 -1.00 11.55
C SER A 157 -7.47 -0.17 11.21
N VAL A 158 -7.68 1.08 10.79
CA VAL A 158 -6.59 2.05 10.64
C VAL A 158 -6.07 2.55 11.97
N ASP A 159 -6.91 2.62 13.01
CA ASP A 159 -6.52 3.11 14.32
C ASP A 159 -5.70 2.09 15.13
N SER A 160 -5.93 0.79 14.92
CA SER A 160 -5.32 -0.27 15.74
C SER A 160 -4.25 -1.10 15.03
N CYS A 161 -4.24 -1.14 13.70
CA CYS A 161 -3.22 -1.91 12.97
C CYS A 161 -1.88 -1.18 13.00
N GLN A 162 -0.86 -1.87 13.51
CA GLN A 162 0.52 -1.39 13.50
C GLN A 162 1.23 -1.87 12.22
N GLY A 163 2.16 -1.06 11.74
CA GLY A 163 2.97 -1.38 10.58
C GLY A 163 4.05 -0.35 10.30
N ILE A 164 4.93 -0.67 9.36
CA ILE A 164 6.03 0.19 8.91
C ILE A 164 5.71 0.63 7.48
N VAL A 165 5.52 1.93 7.26
CA VAL A 165 5.29 2.48 5.91
C VAL A 165 6.61 2.50 5.16
N LEU A 166 6.60 2.07 3.89
CA LEU A 166 7.79 2.10 3.04
C LEU A 166 8.07 3.54 2.59
N ALA A 167 9.15 4.09 3.14
CA ALA A 167 9.62 5.44 2.89
C ALA A 167 10.59 5.55 1.71
N ASP A 168 11.12 4.42 1.25
CA ASP A 168 12.04 4.34 0.11
C ASP A 168 11.90 3.00 -0.61
N VAL A 169 12.56 2.90 -1.77
CA VAL A 169 12.67 1.67 -2.56
C VAL A 169 13.71 0.69 -2.00
N GLY A 170 14.48 1.07 -0.97
CA GLY A 170 15.56 0.30 -0.36
C GLY A 170 15.11 -0.60 0.79
N LEU A 171 13.94 -0.34 1.40
CA LEU A 171 13.31 -1.21 2.40
C LEU A 171 12.86 -2.57 1.85
N THR A 172 13.06 -2.83 0.55
CA THR A 172 13.06 -4.19 -0.01
C THR A 172 14.27 -5.02 0.42
N GLU A 173 15.29 -4.38 1.00
CA GLU A 173 16.50 -5.02 1.53
C GLU A 173 16.45 -5.29 3.04
N LEU A 174 15.27 -5.34 3.66
CA LEU A 174 15.25 -5.88 5.02
C LEU A 174 15.73 -7.36 4.91
N TYR A 175 16.82 -7.70 5.62
CA TYR A 175 17.49 -9.02 5.58
C TYR A 175 16.88 -10.00 6.61
#